data_AF-A0A914XXS2-F1
#
_entry.id   AF-A0A914XXS2-F1
#
_cell.length_a   1.000
_cell.length_b   1.000
_cell.length_c   1.000
_cell.angle_alpha   90.00
_cell.angle_beta   90.00
_cell.angle_gamma   90.00
#
_symmetry.space_group_name_H-M   'P 1'
#
loop_
_entity.id
_entity.type
_entity.pdbx_description
1 polymer ?
#
loop_
_entity_poly.entity_id
_entity_poly.type
_entity_poly.pdbx_seq_one_letter_code
_entity_poly.pdbx_strand_id
1 'polypeptide(L)'
;MNFFKKEDPKEAQRSNDRQLRRTNRDLSHDYKQLERREKELEMEIKKLAKTGQISACKTLAKQLVQIREQKTKNIAMGARVTSVGHQAKTMGSMGTMATAMGTTANTMKIVDKQMPLEKFAAQMRDFQQTNDRMDMKAEVINDTLDSMLDVDEGEEEAVINQVLDEIGIEVRGKMPSVPMGTSDFTSTKTKTGNDISDADLDRMLASLKS
;
A
#
# COMPACT_ATOMS: atom_id res chain seq x y z
N MET A 1 16.78 29.19 33.63
CA MET A 1 16.00 28.88 32.41
C MET A 1 16.88 29.15 31.21
N ASN A 2 17.43 28.11 30.57
CA ASN A 2 18.35 28.25 29.44
C ASN A 2 17.58 28.14 28.12
N PHE A 3 17.21 29.29 27.55
CA PHE A 3 16.47 29.38 26.27
C PHE A 3 17.37 29.35 25.01
N PHE A 4 18.69 29.15 25.15
CA PHE A 4 19.67 29.21 24.04
C PHE A 4 20.60 27.99 23.93
N LYS A 5 20.18 26.81 24.38
CA LYS A 5 20.86 25.57 23.97
C LYS A 5 20.28 25.12 22.64
N LYS A 6 21.07 25.19 21.56
CA LYS A 6 20.80 24.42 20.34
C LYS A 6 20.56 22.97 20.78
N GLU A 7 19.37 22.45 20.50
CA GLU A 7 18.97 21.10 20.84
C GLU A 7 20.07 20.14 20.34
N ASP A 8 20.55 19.24 21.21
CA ASP A 8 21.57 18.27 20.80
C ASP A 8 21.03 17.52 19.57
N PRO A 9 21.78 17.41 18.45
CA PRO A 9 21.32 16.67 17.27
C PRO A 9 20.81 15.26 17.62
N LYS A 10 21.34 14.63 18.69
CA LYS A 10 20.81 13.35 19.20
C LYS A 10 19.44 13.48 19.87
N GLU A 11 19.19 14.57 20.57
CA GLU A 11 17.90 14.85 21.21
C GLU A 11 16.83 15.20 20.18
N ALA A 12 17.18 16.01 19.17
CA ALA A 12 16.33 16.30 18.03
C ALA A 12 15.96 15.02 17.25
N GLN A 13 16.91 14.13 17.01
CA GLN A 13 16.65 12.83 16.36
C GLN A 13 15.71 11.94 17.19
N ARG A 14 15.89 11.89 18.52
CA ARG A 14 14.99 11.15 19.42
C ARG A 14 13.58 11.74 19.46
N SER A 15 13.46 13.06 19.39
CA SER A 15 12.17 13.75 19.30
C SER A 15 11.44 13.39 18.00
N ASN A 16 12.16 13.43 16.88
CA ASN A 16 11.65 13.04 15.57
C ASN A 16 11.21 11.57 15.52
N ASP A 17 12.01 10.62 16.02
CA ASP A 17 11.63 9.20 16.10
C ASP A 17 10.37 8.98 16.95
N ARG A 18 10.21 9.73 18.06
CA ARG A 18 8.97 9.69 18.85
C ARG A 18 7.78 10.23 18.07
N GLN A 19 7.95 11.32 17.33
CA GLN A 19 6.88 11.91 16.52
C GLN A 19 6.45 10.95 15.40
N LEU A 20 7.41 10.38 14.65
CA LEU A 20 7.11 9.41 13.59
C LEU A 20 6.37 8.18 14.12
N ARG A 21 6.75 7.66 15.30
CA ARG A 21 6.04 6.55 15.96
C ARG A 21 4.62 6.91 16.39
N ARG A 22 4.39 8.15 16.85
CA ARG A 22 3.03 8.63 17.16
C ARG A 22 2.19 8.70 15.89
N THR A 23 2.71 9.34 14.83
CA THR A 23 2.04 9.42 13.53
C THR A 23 1.69 8.03 12.99
N ASN A 24 2.57 7.04 13.10
CA ASN A 24 2.27 5.67 12.65
C ASN A 24 1.12 5.02 13.46
N ARG A 25 1.05 5.28 14.77
CA ARG A 25 -0.06 4.82 15.63
C ARG A 25 -1.37 5.53 15.32
N ASP A 26 -1.31 6.83 15.06
CA ASP A 26 -2.48 7.64 14.69
C ASP A 26 -3.03 7.14 13.34
N LEU A 27 -2.16 6.93 12.33
CA LEU A 27 -2.54 6.32 11.06
C LEU A 27 -3.16 4.93 11.25
N SER A 28 -2.59 4.09 12.11
CA SER A 28 -3.15 2.77 12.45
C SER A 28 -4.51 2.85 13.12
N HIS A 29 -4.76 3.89 13.92
CA HIS A 29 -6.05 4.15 14.54
C HIS A 29 -7.08 4.61 13.49
N ASP A 30 -6.69 5.56 12.64
CA ASP A 30 -7.52 6.07 11.55
C ASP A 30 -7.92 4.96 10.59
N TYR A 31 -7.00 4.05 10.25
CA TYR A 31 -7.29 2.87 9.44
C TYR A 31 -8.41 2.02 10.04
N LYS A 32 -8.36 1.74 11.36
CA LYS A 32 -9.41 0.98 12.05
C LYS A 32 -10.74 1.74 12.09
N GLN A 33 -10.69 3.06 12.18
CA GLN A 33 -11.89 3.89 12.14
C GLN A 33 -12.54 3.85 10.74
N LEU A 34 -11.73 3.94 9.67
CA LEU A 34 -12.19 3.80 8.30
C LEU A 34 -12.77 2.40 8.03
N GLU A 35 -12.16 1.34 8.55
CA GLU A 35 -12.67 -0.04 8.43
C GLU A 35 -14.05 -0.22 9.11
N ARG A 36 -14.29 0.45 10.24
CA ARG A 36 -15.61 0.44 10.89
C ARG A 36 -16.65 1.17 10.05
N ARG A 37 -16.32 2.36 9.55
CA ARG A 37 -17.21 3.14 8.68
C ARG A 37 -17.53 2.41 7.37
N GLU A 38 -16.56 1.71 6.79
CA GLU A 38 -16.77 0.86 5.62
C GLU A 38 -17.83 -0.20 5.88
N LYS A 39 -17.71 -0.94 6.98
CA LYS A 39 -18.69 -1.98 7.38
C LYS A 39 -20.08 -1.38 7.66
N GLU A 40 -20.13 -0.21 8.29
CA GLU A 40 -21.39 0.52 8.53
C GLU A 40 -22.08 0.90 7.21
N LEU A 41 -21.33 1.48 6.26
CA LEU A 41 -21.84 1.81 4.94
C LEU A 41 -22.28 0.58 4.16
N GLU A 42 -21.52 -0.51 4.18
CA GLU A 42 -21.93 -1.77 3.52
C GLU A 42 -23.27 -2.29 4.07
N MET A 43 -23.48 -2.22 5.39
CA MET A 43 -24.75 -2.60 6.00
C MET A 43 -25.89 -1.66 5.60
N GLU A 44 -25.62 -0.36 5.52
CA GLU A 44 -26.62 0.64 5.12
C GLU A 44 -27.01 0.52 3.65
N ILE A 45 -26.04 0.35 2.75
CA ILE A 45 -26.25 0.09 1.32
C ILE A 45 -27.09 -1.18 1.14
N LYS A 46 -26.79 -2.27 1.87
CA LYS A 46 -27.62 -3.50 1.85
C LYS A 46 -29.06 -3.27 2.33
N LYS A 47 -29.29 -2.39 3.31
CA LYS A 47 -30.64 -2.06 3.77
C LYS A 47 -31.41 -1.25 2.74
N LEU A 48 -30.79 -0.23 2.15
CA LEU A 48 -31.41 0.64 1.15
C LEU A 48 -31.65 -0.08 -0.19
N ALA A 49 -30.80 -1.05 -0.52
CA ALA A 49 -31.00 -1.91 -1.67
C ALA A 49 -32.27 -2.76 -1.53
N LYS A 50 -32.53 -3.31 -0.34
CA LYS A 50 -33.76 -4.07 -0.05
C LYS A 50 -35.01 -3.21 -0.13
N THR A 51 -34.92 -1.92 0.22
CA THR A 51 -36.05 -0.98 0.11
C THR A 51 -36.22 -0.41 -1.30
N GLY A 52 -35.31 -0.73 -2.24
CA GLY A 52 -35.38 -0.28 -3.64
C GLY A 52 -34.98 1.17 -3.86
N GLN A 53 -34.31 1.82 -2.89
CA GLN A 53 -33.86 3.21 -3.03
C GLN A 53 -32.53 3.30 -3.78
N ILE A 54 -32.60 3.18 -5.11
CA ILE A 54 -31.42 3.10 -6.00
C ILE A 54 -30.58 4.38 -5.93
N SER A 55 -31.19 5.57 -5.86
CA SER A 55 -30.46 6.84 -5.78
C SER A 55 -29.63 6.97 -4.49
N ALA A 56 -30.21 6.60 -3.35
CA ALA A 56 -29.52 6.59 -2.07
C ALA A 56 -28.38 5.56 -2.05
N CYS A 57 -28.59 4.38 -2.67
CA CYS A 57 -27.55 3.37 -2.82
C CYS A 57 -26.36 3.88 -3.65
N LYS A 58 -26.61 4.58 -4.77
CA LYS A 58 -25.55 5.18 -5.59
C LYS A 58 -24.72 6.18 -4.80
N THR A 59 -25.35 7.08 -4.04
CA THR A 59 -24.63 8.07 -3.22
C THR A 59 -23.74 7.42 -2.16
N LEU A 60 -24.28 6.43 -1.44
CA LEU A 60 -23.51 5.73 -0.41
C LEU A 60 -22.42 4.82 -1.02
N ALA A 61 -22.64 4.25 -2.19
CA ALA A 61 -21.62 3.48 -2.91
C ALA A 61 -20.45 4.38 -3.33
N LYS A 62 -20.70 5.61 -3.79
CA LYS A 62 -19.63 6.60 -4.05
C LYS A 62 -18.84 6.89 -2.78
N GLN A 63 -19.52 7.06 -1.64
CA GLN A 63 -18.86 7.25 -0.35
C GLN A 63 -18.04 6.02 0.07
N LEU A 64 -18.51 4.80 -0.22
CA LEU A 64 -17.81 3.56 0.08
C LEU A 64 -16.50 3.44 -0.71
N VAL A 65 -16.52 3.77 -2.01
CA VAL A 65 -15.31 3.82 -2.85
C VAL A 65 -14.28 4.78 -2.26
N GLN A 66 -14.71 5.99 -1.89
CA GLN A 66 -13.84 6.98 -1.26
C GLN A 66 -13.22 6.47 0.05
N ILE A 67 -13.97 5.75 0.88
CA ILE A 67 -13.41 5.15 2.11
C ILE A 67 -12.38 4.06 1.79
N ARG A 68 -12.65 3.19 0.81
CA ARG A 68 -11.70 2.16 0.37
C ARG A 68 -10.40 2.78 -0.13
N GLU A 69 -10.48 3.85 -0.91
CA GLU A 69 -9.31 4.61 -1.35
C GLU A 69 -8.56 5.26 -0.19
N GLN A 70 -9.28 5.90 0.75
CA GLN A 70 -8.68 6.50 1.94
C GLN A 70 -7.94 5.46 2.79
N LYS A 71 -8.46 4.23 2.90
CA LYS A 71 -7.75 3.12 3.56
C LYS A 71 -6.44 2.78 2.85
N THR A 72 -6.46 2.65 1.52
CA THR A 72 -5.27 2.38 0.72
C THR A 72 -4.23 3.50 0.86
N LYS A 73 -4.68 4.76 0.78
CA LYS A 73 -3.84 5.96 1.00
C LYS A 73 -3.25 5.95 2.41
N ASN A 74 -4.01 5.60 3.45
CA ASN A 74 -3.53 5.50 4.83
C ASN A 74 -2.42 4.45 4.99
N ILE A 75 -2.59 3.26 4.41
CA ILE A 75 -1.55 2.22 4.40
C ILE A 75 -0.28 2.73 3.71
N ALA A 76 -0.42 3.37 2.54
CA ALA A 76 0.70 3.95 1.80
C ALA A 76 1.41 5.05 2.60
N MET A 77 0.66 5.92 3.28
CA MET A 77 1.21 6.94 4.18
C MET A 77 1.97 6.30 5.37
N GLY A 78 1.44 5.23 5.96
CA GLY A 78 2.11 4.48 7.03
C GLY A 78 3.45 3.88 6.58
N ALA A 79 3.51 3.36 5.35
CA ALA A 79 4.75 2.89 4.73
C ALA A 79 5.73 4.05 4.48
N ARG A 80 5.26 5.19 3.97
CA ARG A 80 6.09 6.40 3.79
C ARG A 80 6.68 6.90 5.11
N VAL A 81 5.88 7.01 6.17
CA VAL A 81 6.36 7.42 7.51
C VAL A 81 7.44 6.46 8.02
N THR A 82 7.25 5.16 7.79
CA THR A 82 8.23 4.13 8.14
C THR A 82 9.54 4.32 7.35
N SER A 83 9.46 4.56 6.05
CA SER A 83 10.62 4.86 5.19
C SER A 83 11.39 6.11 5.66
N VAL A 84 10.67 7.21 5.91
CA VAL A 84 11.25 8.45 6.46
C VAL A 84 11.94 8.18 7.80
N GLY A 85 11.38 7.32 8.65
CA GLY A 85 12.05 6.89 9.89
C GLY A 85 13.37 6.16 9.65
N HIS A 86 13.45 5.32 8.62
CA HIS A 86 14.70 4.65 8.24
C HIS A 86 15.72 5.64 7.68
N GLN A 87 15.28 6.59 6.85
CA GLN A 87 16.13 7.65 6.30
C GLN A 87 16.66 8.56 7.42
N ALA A 88 15.81 8.98 8.36
CA ALA A 88 16.20 9.77 9.53
C ALA A 88 17.20 9.02 10.42
N LYS A 89 17.03 7.70 10.60
CA LYS A 89 18.00 6.86 11.32
C LYS A 89 19.35 6.81 10.61
N THR A 90 19.34 6.63 9.29
CA THR A 90 20.53 6.62 8.44
C THR A 90 21.26 7.96 8.47
N MET A 91 20.53 9.07 8.39
CA MET A 91 21.06 10.42 8.51
C MET A 91 21.66 10.68 9.90
N GLY A 92 21.04 10.18 10.97
CA GLY A 92 21.62 10.23 12.32
C GLY A 92 22.93 9.45 12.43
N SER A 93 22.98 8.24 11.86
CA SER A 93 24.21 7.45 11.76
C SER A 93 25.29 8.18 10.96
N MET A 94 24.93 8.78 9.82
CA MET A 94 25.81 9.62 9.01
C MET A 94 26.33 10.83 9.82
N GLY A 95 25.49 11.48 10.62
CA GLY A 95 25.89 12.58 11.50
C GLY A 95 26.87 12.14 12.59
N THR A 96 26.66 10.97 13.19
CA THR A 96 27.61 10.38 14.15
C THR A 96 28.92 9.97 13.47
N MET A 97 28.84 9.42 12.25
CA MET A 97 30.01 9.07 11.45
C MET A 97 30.77 10.32 11.04
N ALA A 98 30.10 11.40 10.61
CA ALA A 98 30.72 12.68 10.29
C ALA A 98 31.36 13.33 11.54
N THR A 99 30.75 13.20 12.71
CA THR A 99 31.34 13.70 13.97
C THR A 99 32.56 12.87 14.35
N ALA A 100 32.47 11.54 14.28
CA ALA A 100 33.59 10.63 14.51
C ALA A 100 34.71 10.86 13.49
N MET A 101 34.38 11.03 12.21
CA MET A 101 35.31 11.38 11.14
C MET A 101 35.83 12.80 11.24
N GLY A 102 35.13 13.73 11.89
CA GLY A 102 35.67 15.06 12.21
C GLY A 102 36.72 14.97 13.32
N THR A 103 36.45 14.19 14.37
CA THR A 103 37.45 13.89 15.41
C THR A 103 38.62 13.08 14.85
N THR A 104 38.33 12.09 13.99
CA THR A 104 39.32 11.28 13.28
C THR A 104 40.03 12.11 12.23
N ALA A 105 39.43 13.09 11.56
CA ALA A 105 40.08 14.00 10.63
C ALA A 105 40.97 15.00 11.36
N ASN A 106 40.68 15.36 12.60
CA ASN A 106 41.60 16.13 13.42
C ASN A 106 42.82 15.28 13.84
N THR A 107 42.65 13.99 14.13
CA THR A 107 43.79 13.06 14.30
C THR A 107 44.41 12.61 12.96
N MET A 108 43.67 12.68 11.86
CA MET A 108 44.12 12.31 10.52
C MET A 108 44.74 13.49 9.79
N LYS A 109 44.52 14.73 10.25
CA LYS A 109 45.38 15.89 9.96
C LYS A 109 46.78 15.74 10.56
N ILE A 110 46.88 15.00 11.67
CA ILE A 110 48.15 14.59 12.27
C ILE A 110 48.76 13.40 11.49
N VAL A 111 47.94 12.64 10.76
CA VAL A 111 48.32 11.51 9.88
C VAL A 111 48.24 11.88 8.38
N ASP A 112 48.01 13.15 8.02
CA ASP A 112 47.60 13.67 6.68
C ASP A 112 48.69 13.57 5.62
N LYS A 113 49.80 12.96 5.98
CA LYS A 113 50.84 12.57 5.06
C LYS A 113 50.50 11.29 4.29
N GLN A 114 49.41 10.57 4.58
CA GLN A 114 49.20 9.23 4.00
C GLN A 114 47.80 8.87 3.46
N MET A 115 46.76 9.73 3.49
CA MET A 115 45.51 9.40 2.77
C MET A 115 44.66 10.62 2.36
N PRO A 116 44.26 10.78 1.09
CA PRO A 116 43.56 11.99 0.63
C PRO A 116 42.05 11.95 0.95
N LEU A 117 41.60 12.97 1.68
CA LEU A 117 40.20 13.26 2.04
C LEU A 117 39.23 13.37 0.83
N GLU A 118 39.75 13.57 -0.38
CA GLU A 118 38.95 13.79 -1.59
C GLU A 118 38.06 12.60 -1.96
N LYS A 119 38.54 11.37 -1.74
CA LYS A 119 37.76 10.16 -2.07
C LYS A 119 36.52 10.01 -1.21
N PHE A 120 36.60 10.40 0.06
CA PHE A 120 35.46 10.35 0.97
C PHE A 120 34.41 11.43 0.63
N ALA A 121 34.85 12.64 0.29
CA ALA A 121 33.96 13.72 -0.14
C ALA A 121 33.21 13.37 -1.44
N ALA A 122 33.88 12.70 -2.39
CA ALA A 122 33.24 12.20 -3.62
C ALA A 122 32.15 11.16 -3.32
N GLN A 123 32.43 10.22 -2.42
CA GLN A 123 31.50 9.14 -2.08
C GLN A 123 30.24 9.64 -1.34
N MET A 124 30.36 10.71 -0.54
CA MET A 124 29.22 11.38 0.09
C MET A 124 28.33 12.11 -0.95
N ARG A 125 28.96 12.70 -1.98
CA ARG A 125 28.26 13.42 -3.05
C ARG A 125 27.47 12.47 -3.96
N ASP A 126 28.05 11.32 -4.29
CA ASP A 126 27.37 10.25 -5.04
C ASP A 126 26.20 9.67 -4.25
N PHE A 127 26.34 9.52 -2.93
CA PHE A 127 25.25 9.09 -2.08
C PHE A 127 24.08 10.10 -2.09
N GLN A 128 24.36 11.40 -1.98
CA GLN A 128 23.33 12.45 -2.09
C GLN A 128 22.62 12.43 -3.43
N GLN A 129 23.35 12.35 -4.56
CA GLN A 129 22.73 12.27 -5.89
C GLN A 129 21.85 11.02 -6.07
N THR A 130 22.25 9.89 -5.49
CA THR A 130 21.47 8.66 -5.59
C THR A 130 20.18 8.75 -4.77
N ASN A 131 20.25 9.40 -3.60
CA ASN A 131 19.09 9.62 -2.75
C ASN A 131 18.10 10.61 -3.39
N ASP A 132 18.58 11.72 -3.97
CA ASP A 132 17.74 12.70 -4.67
C ASP A 132 17.07 12.08 -5.92
N ARG A 133 17.78 11.21 -6.65
CA ARG A 133 17.17 10.43 -7.76
C ARG A 133 16.07 9.48 -7.28
N MET A 134 16.16 8.99 -6.06
CA MET A 134 15.13 8.10 -5.49
C MET A 134 13.89 8.90 -5.08
N ASP A 135 14.06 10.10 -4.52
CA ASP A 135 12.96 11.00 -4.18
C ASP A 135 12.22 11.49 -5.44
N MET A 136 12.93 11.84 -6.52
CA MET A 136 12.30 12.17 -7.81
C MET A 136 11.44 11.03 -8.37
N LYS A 137 11.86 9.77 -8.19
CA LYS A 137 11.04 8.61 -8.62
C LYS A 137 9.78 8.46 -7.78
N ALA A 138 9.82 8.84 -6.51
CA ALA A 138 8.64 8.84 -5.65
C ALA A 138 7.65 9.94 -6.05
N GLU A 139 8.13 11.13 -6.44
CA GLU A 139 7.29 12.20 -7.01
C GLU A 139 6.64 11.77 -8.33
N VAL A 140 7.41 11.18 -9.26
CA VAL A 140 6.85 10.67 -10.54
C VAL A 140 5.78 9.60 -10.29
N ILE A 141 5.96 8.72 -9.31
CA ILE A 141 4.92 7.74 -8.93
C ILE A 141 3.67 8.44 -8.37
N ASN A 142 3.84 9.52 -7.61
CA ASN A 142 2.73 10.29 -7.05
C ASN A 142 1.96 11.03 -8.16
N ASP A 143 2.65 11.61 -9.14
CA ASP A 143 2.05 12.26 -10.31
C ASP A 143 1.38 11.24 -11.25
N THR A 144 1.93 10.03 -11.37
CA THR A 144 1.29 8.96 -12.15
C THR A 144 0.04 8.43 -11.43
N LEU A 145 0.06 8.40 -10.10
CA LEU A 145 -1.10 8.03 -9.28
C LEU A 145 -2.18 9.13 -9.34
N ASP A 146 -1.81 10.41 -9.30
CA ASP A 146 -2.73 11.55 -9.46
C ASP A 146 -3.28 11.66 -10.89
N SER A 147 -2.49 11.38 -11.90
CA SER A 147 -2.95 11.34 -13.29
C SER A 147 -3.88 10.14 -13.57
N MET A 148 -3.86 9.11 -12.73
CA MET A 148 -4.82 8.00 -12.77
C MET A 148 -6.06 8.29 -11.91
N LEU A 149 -6.04 9.36 -11.09
CA LEU A 149 -7.17 9.85 -10.31
C LEU A 149 -8.04 10.85 -11.10
N ASP A 150 -7.55 11.34 -12.24
CA ASP A 150 -8.33 12.12 -13.20
C ASP A 150 -9.14 11.15 -14.10
N VAL A 151 -10.05 10.43 -13.46
CA VAL A 151 -10.94 9.46 -14.10
C VAL A 151 -12.14 10.23 -14.64
N ASP A 152 -12.27 10.27 -15.98
CA ASP A 152 -13.40 10.85 -16.69
C ASP A 152 -14.74 10.42 -16.06
N GLU A 153 -15.70 11.34 -15.96
CA GLU A 153 -17.04 11.15 -15.33
C GLU A 153 -17.80 9.88 -15.80
N GLY A 154 -17.46 9.34 -16.98
CA GLY A 154 -18.07 8.12 -17.52
C GLY A 154 -17.60 6.81 -16.87
N GLU A 155 -16.38 6.75 -16.33
CA GLU A 155 -15.84 5.54 -15.70
C GLU A 155 -16.29 5.39 -14.23
N GLU A 156 -16.67 6.48 -13.57
CA GLU A 156 -17.11 6.49 -12.17
C GLU A 156 -18.40 5.66 -11.96
N GLU A 157 -19.36 5.73 -12.91
CA GLU A 157 -20.59 4.92 -12.83
C GLU A 157 -20.33 3.41 -12.99
N ALA A 158 -19.33 3.02 -13.79
CA ALA A 158 -18.97 1.61 -13.95
C ALA A 158 -18.40 1.03 -12.65
N VAL A 159 -17.54 1.80 -11.98
CA VAL A 159 -16.95 1.42 -10.67
C VAL A 159 -18.03 1.33 -9.59
N ILE A 160 -18.98 2.27 -9.56
CA ILE A 160 -20.10 2.23 -8.59
C ILE A 160 -20.97 0.99 -8.80
N ASN A 161 -21.31 0.67 -10.05
CA ASN A 161 -22.09 -0.52 -10.36
C ASN A 161 -21.34 -1.81 -9.99
N GLN A 162 -20.03 -1.88 -10.25
CA GLN A 162 -19.19 -3.00 -9.83
C GLN A 162 -19.19 -3.19 -8.31
N VAL A 163 -19.08 -2.10 -7.53
CA VAL A 163 -19.10 -2.18 -6.06
C VAL A 163 -20.47 -2.62 -5.54
N LEU A 164 -21.56 -2.18 -6.16
CA LEU A 164 -22.91 -2.65 -5.83
C LEU A 164 -23.09 -4.15 -6.13
N ASP A 165 -22.53 -4.63 -7.24
CA ASP A 165 -22.51 -6.04 -7.61
C ASP A 165 -21.65 -6.88 -6.64
N GLU A 166 -20.47 -6.40 -6.24
CA GLU A 166 -19.61 -7.04 -5.23
C GLU A 166 -20.30 -7.20 -3.86
N ILE A 167 -21.16 -6.25 -3.50
CA ILE A 167 -21.93 -6.26 -2.24
C ILE A 167 -23.09 -7.27 -2.30
N GLY A 168 -23.37 -7.83 -3.49
CA GLY A 168 -24.47 -8.76 -3.74
C GLY A 168 -25.81 -8.05 -3.92
N ILE A 169 -25.78 -6.77 -4.30
CA ILE A 169 -26.98 -6.05 -4.73
C ILE A 169 -27.08 -6.27 -6.23
N GLU A 170 -27.59 -7.42 -6.63
CA GLU A 170 -28.14 -7.55 -7.98
C GLU A 170 -29.19 -6.45 -8.12
N VAL A 171 -28.84 -5.37 -8.83
CA VAL A 171 -29.79 -4.36 -9.23
C VAL A 171 -30.85 -5.11 -10.02
N ARG A 172 -31.99 -5.38 -9.39
CA ARG A 172 -33.15 -6.14 -9.86
C ARG A 172 -33.76 -5.63 -11.19
N GLY A 173 -33.09 -4.72 -11.89
CA GLY A 173 -33.49 -4.05 -13.11
C GLY A 173 -32.75 -4.47 -14.38
N LYS A 174 -31.83 -5.45 -14.36
CA LYS A 174 -31.30 -6.05 -15.61
C LYS A 174 -31.81 -7.49 -15.79
N MET A 175 -32.89 -7.57 -16.57
CA MET A 175 -33.48 -8.72 -17.29
C MET A 175 -34.75 -9.37 -16.69
N PRO A 176 -35.90 -9.25 -17.37
CA PRO A 176 -37.08 -10.09 -17.12
C PRO A 176 -36.89 -11.47 -17.75
N SER A 177 -37.28 -12.51 -16.99
CA SER A 177 -37.70 -13.85 -17.42
C SER A 177 -37.21 -14.36 -18.79
N VAL A 178 -36.22 -15.24 -18.77
CA VAL A 178 -36.18 -16.36 -19.73
C VAL A 178 -36.19 -17.64 -18.89
N PRO A 179 -37.26 -18.45 -18.91
CA PRO A 179 -37.29 -19.72 -18.20
C PRO A 179 -36.40 -20.71 -18.95
N MET A 180 -35.17 -20.91 -18.48
CA MET A 180 -34.38 -22.07 -18.88
C MET A 180 -34.77 -23.25 -18.00
N GLY A 181 -35.25 -24.29 -18.69
CA GLY A 181 -35.82 -25.49 -18.12
C GLY A 181 -34.89 -26.26 -17.21
N THR A 182 -35.56 -27.04 -16.38
CA THR A 182 -35.08 -28.08 -15.48
C THR A 182 -33.88 -28.87 -16.00
N SER A 183 -32.77 -28.84 -15.27
CA SER A 183 -31.89 -30.01 -15.16
C SER A 183 -31.45 -30.15 -13.71
N ASP A 184 -32.17 -31.03 -13.04
CA ASP A 184 -31.81 -31.71 -11.81
C ASP A 184 -30.42 -32.36 -11.93
N PHE A 185 -29.48 -31.98 -11.06
CA PHE A 185 -28.48 -32.96 -10.61
C PHE A 185 -27.92 -32.61 -9.23
N THR A 186 -28.22 -33.52 -8.32
CA THR A 186 -27.89 -33.56 -6.90
C THR A 186 -26.40 -33.75 -6.62
N SER A 187 -25.96 -33.12 -5.53
CA SER A 187 -24.68 -33.30 -4.83
C SER A 187 -24.23 -34.76 -4.68
N THR A 188 -22.96 -35.05 -4.94
CA THR A 188 -22.25 -36.14 -4.24
C THR A 188 -20.79 -35.80 -3.97
N LYS A 189 -20.46 -35.94 -2.69
CA LYS A 189 -19.19 -35.81 -1.98
C LYS A 189 -18.28 -37.00 -2.38
N THR A 190 -16.97 -36.83 -2.55
CA THR A 190 -15.88 -37.57 -1.84
C THR A 190 -14.49 -37.60 -2.55
N LYS A 191 -13.47 -37.31 -1.72
CA LYS A 191 -12.19 -38.02 -1.49
C LYS A 191 -11.01 -37.92 -2.50
N THR A 192 -9.93 -37.42 -1.90
CA THR A 192 -8.48 -37.64 -2.11
C THR A 192 -8.04 -39.06 -2.52
N GLY A 193 -6.96 -39.16 -3.30
CA GLY A 193 -6.04 -40.31 -3.28
C GLY A 193 -5.46 -40.69 -4.64
N ASN A 194 -4.12 -40.76 -4.72
CA ASN A 194 -3.35 -41.44 -5.76
C ASN A 194 -3.94 -42.81 -6.11
N ASP A 195 -4.13 -43.08 -7.40
CA ASP A 195 -3.91 -44.38 -8.07
C ASP A 195 -4.36 -44.23 -9.54
N ILE A 196 -3.49 -43.66 -10.39
CA ILE A 196 -3.63 -43.81 -11.84
C ILE A 196 -2.99 -45.15 -12.17
N SER A 197 -3.79 -46.10 -12.65
CA SER A 197 -3.32 -47.46 -12.94
C SER A 197 -2.51 -47.48 -14.25
N ASP A 198 -1.50 -48.35 -14.35
CA ASP A 198 -0.65 -48.51 -15.55
C ASP A 198 -1.48 -48.77 -16.84
N ALA A 199 -2.69 -49.32 -16.70
CA ALA A 199 -3.62 -49.54 -17.80
C ALA A 199 -4.16 -48.22 -18.43
N ASP A 200 -4.22 -47.14 -17.65
CA ASP A 200 -4.66 -45.83 -18.13
C ASP A 200 -3.53 -45.09 -18.85
N LEU A 201 -2.27 -45.32 -18.46
CA LEU A 201 -1.08 -44.79 -19.13
C LEU A 201 -0.88 -45.44 -20.51
N ASP A 202 -1.08 -46.76 -20.62
CA ASP A 202 -0.97 -47.47 -21.90
C ASP A 202 -2.04 -47.03 -22.92
N ARG A 203 -3.24 -46.69 -22.44
CA ARG A 203 -4.29 -46.10 -23.29
C ARG A 203 -3.94 -44.72 -23.81
N MET A 204 -3.29 -43.88 -22.98
CA MET A 204 -2.84 -42.55 -23.40
C MET A 204 -1.66 -42.60 -24.39
N LEU A 205 -0.77 -43.59 -24.26
CA LEU A 205 0.32 -43.83 -25.22
C LEU A 205 -0.20 -44.32 -26.58
N ALA A 206 -1.27 -45.10 -26.60
CA ALA A 206 -1.89 -45.59 -27.83
C ALA A 206 -2.56 -44.46 -28.63
N SER A 207 -3.19 -43.48 -27.97
CA SER A 207 -3.82 -42.32 -28.63
C SER A 207 -2.81 -41.29 -29.17
N LEU A 208 -1.51 -41.46 -28.89
CA LEU A 208 -0.42 -40.61 -29.36
C LEU A 208 0.37 -41.23 -30.53
N LYS A 209 0.06 -42.48 -30.90
CA LYS A 209 0.68 -43.20 -32.04
C LYS A 209 -0.26 -43.44 -33.21
N SER A 210 -1.45 -42.83 -33.23
CA SER A 210 -2.36 -42.78 -34.39
C SER A 210 -2.36 -41.41 -35.04
#